data_AF-F6SBT6-F1
#
_entry.id   AF-F6SBT6-F1
#
_cell.length_a   1.000
_cell.length_b   1.000
_cell.length_c   1.000
_cell.angle_alpha   90.00
_cell.angle_beta   90.00
_cell.angle_gamma   90.00
#
_symmetry.space_group_name_H-M   'P 1'
#
loop_
_entity.id
_entity.type
_entity.pdbx_description
1 polymer ?
#
loop_
_entity_poly.entity_id
_entity_poly.type
_entity_poly.pdbx_seq_one_letter_code
_entity_poly.pdbx_strand_id
1 'polypeptide(L)' 'VNWDTNQVIIELAEGDSQITFACTRFSPKLVHELIGGYIFLSMRTKDADETLDDENFFKLTGGWNG' A
#
# COMPACT_ATOMS: atom_id res chain seq x y z
N VAL A 1 4.24 7.37 3.54
CA VAL A 1 3.11 8.32 3.69
C VAL A 1 3.64 9.54 4.41
N ASN A 2 3.54 10.73 3.81
CA ASN A 2 3.81 11.96 4.54
C ASN A 2 2.52 12.34 5.29
N TRP A 3 2.55 12.17 6.61
CA TRP A 3 1.39 12.32 7.48
C TRP A 3 0.92 13.79 7.62
N ASP A 4 1.76 14.74 7.22
CA ASP A 4 1.50 16.18 7.36
C ASP A 4 0.85 16.80 6.10
N THR A 5 1.01 16.18 4.92
CA THR A 5 0.61 16.80 3.64
C THR A 5 -0.70 16.27 3.06
N ASN A 6 -1.37 15.33 3.74
CA ASN A 6 -2.59 14.67 3.26
C ASN A 6 -2.47 14.11 1.82
N GLN A 7 -1.26 13.70 1.44
CA GLN A 7 -0.90 13.24 0.11
C GLN A 7 -0.38 11.79 0.15
N VAL A 8 -0.59 11.09 -0.96
CA VAL A 8 0.01 9.80 -1.25
C VAL A 8 1.00 9.98 -2.40
N ILE A 9 2.19 9.41 -2.23
CA ILE A 9 3.25 9.37 -3.23
C ILE A 9 3.52 7.90 -3.52
N ILE A 10 3.47 7.51 -4.79
CA ILE A 10 3.75 6.16 -5.26
C ILE A 10 4.95 6.22 -6.20
N GLU A 11 6.02 5.55 -5.83
CA GLU A 11 7.19 5.36 -6.69
C GLU A 11 6.96 4.14 -7.59
N LEU A 12 7.15 4.33 -8.90
CA LEU A 12 7.03 3.27 -9.89
C LEU A 12 8.43 2.76 -10.24
N ALA A 13 8.56 1.43 -10.36
CA ALA A 13 9.84 0.78 -10.62
C ALA A 13 10.46 1.13 -11.97
N GLU A 14 9.66 1.59 -12.95
CA GLU A 14 10.13 1.94 -14.29
C GLU A 14 10.35 3.46 -14.43
N GLY A 15 11.63 3.84 -14.58
CA GLY A 15 12.03 5.15 -15.10
C GLY A 15 11.93 6.33 -14.13
N ASP A 16 12.19 6.14 -12.83
CA ASP A 16 12.12 7.19 -11.81
C ASP A 16 10.83 8.01 -11.85
N SER A 17 9.71 7.34 -12.16
CA SER A 17 8.41 7.98 -12.27
C SER A 17 7.66 7.86 -10.95
N GLN A 18 7.05 8.96 -10.51
CA GLN A 18 6.23 9.00 -9.30
C GLN A 18 4.83 9.52 -9.61
N ILE A 19 3.84 8.94 -8.95
CA ILE A 19 2.46 9.44 -8.93
C ILE A 19 2.21 10.07 -7.57
N THR A 20 1.88 11.36 -7.56
CA THR A 20 1.52 12.10 -6.34
C THR A 20 0.10 12.61 -6.45
N PHE A 21 -0.72 12.37 -5.42
CA PHE A 21 -2.07 12.91 -5.35
C PHE A 21 -2.48 13.26 -3.91
N ALA A 22 -3.35 14.24 -3.79
CA ALA A 22 -3.93 14.64 -2.51
C ALA A 22 -5.22 13.86 -2.23
N CYS A 23 -5.41 13.46 -0.97
CA CYS A 23 -6.65 12.84 -0.54
C CYS A 23 -7.65 13.90 -0.08
N THR A 24 -8.78 14.05 -0.79
CA THR A 24 -9.78 15.08 -0.50
C THR A 24 -10.94 14.61 0.38
N ARG A 25 -11.18 13.29 0.43
CA ARG A 25 -12.36 12.69 1.07
C ARG A 25 -12.05 11.61 2.09
N PHE A 26 -10.86 11.02 2.02
CA PHE A 26 -10.44 9.88 2.83
C PHE A 26 -9.04 10.14 3.40
N SER A 27 -8.69 9.48 4.50
CA SER A 27 -7.34 9.55 5.04
C SER A 27 -6.33 8.90 4.06
N PRO A 28 -5.13 9.47 3.87
CA PRO A 28 -4.04 8.83 3.13
C PRO A 28 -3.70 7.44 3.68
N LYS A 29 -3.92 7.21 4.98
CA LYS A 29 -3.77 5.88 5.60
C LYS A 29 -4.71 4.85 4.99
N LEU A 30 -5.98 5.20 4.82
CA LEU A 30 -6.97 4.30 4.23
C LEU A 30 -6.62 3.98 2.78
N VAL A 31 -6.17 4.99 2.03
CA VAL A 31 -5.74 4.79 0.63
C VAL A 31 -4.50 3.90 0.56
N HIS A 32 -3.53 4.10 1.46
CA HIS A 32 -2.35 3.25 1.59
C HIS A 32 -2.72 1.80 1.90
N GLU A 33 -3.56 1.57 2.92
CA GLU A 33 -4.04 0.24 3.29
C GLU A 33 -4.77 -0.44 2.13
N LEU A 34 -5.59 0.31 1.37
CA LEU A 34 -6.31 -0.22 0.21
C LEU A 34 -5.35 -0.69 -0.89
N ILE A 35 -4.35 0.13 -1.24
CA ILE A 35 -3.34 -0.22 -2.26
C ILE A 35 -2.53 -1.45 -1.81
N GLY A 36 -2.03 -1.43 -0.59
CA GLY A 36 -1.26 -2.55 -0.01
C GLY A 36 -2.07 -3.85 0.04
N GLY A 37 -3.35 -3.77 0.39
CA GLY A 37 -4.27 -4.91 0.39
C GLY A 37 -4.46 -5.50 -1.00
N TYR A 38 -4.62 -4.69 -2.05
CA TYR A 38 -4.72 -5.19 -3.42
C TYR A 38 -3.42 -5.84 -3.91
N ILE A 39 -2.27 -5.27 -3.57
CA ILE A 39 -0.96 -5.89 -3.86
C ILE A 39 -0.87 -7.26 -3.17
N PHE A 40 -1.18 -7.31 -1.87
CA PHE A 40 -1.17 -8.57 -1.11
C PHE A 40 -2.09 -9.62 -1.73
N LEU A 41 -3.32 -9.25 -2.09
CA LEU A 41 -4.27 -10.15 -2.74
C LEU A 41 -3.76 -10.65 -4.10
N SER A 42 -3.06 -9.82 -4.87
CA SER A 42 -2.47 -10.21 -6.15
C SER A 42 -1.32 -11.22 -6.04
N MET A 43 -0.65 -11.26 -4.87
CA MET A 43 0.46 -12.18 -4.60
C MET A 43 -0.02 -13.58 -4.16
N ARG A 44 -1.32 -13.73 -3.84
CA ARG A 44 -1.89 -15.04 -3.46
C ARG A 44 -2.04 -15.92 -4.70
N THR A 45 -1.45 -17.12 -4.68
CA THR A 45 -1.63 -18.12 -5.72
C THR A 45 -2.88 -18.96 -5.45
N LYS A 46 -3.49 -19.52 -6.51
CA LYS A 46 -4.73 -20.33 -6.42
C LYS A 46 -4.58 -21.61 -5.59
N ASP A 47 -3.35 -22.11 -5.44
CA ASP A 47 -3.03 -23.41 -4.81
C ASP A 47 -2.27 -23.27 -3.48
N ALA A 48 -2.13 -22.06 -2.92
CA ALA A 48 -1.49 -21.87 -1.62
C ALA A 48 -2.45 -22.31 -0.51
N ASP A 49 -2.11 -23.42 0.16
CA ASP A 49 -2.72 -23.86 1.41
C ASP A 49 -2.86 -22.68 2.40
N GLU A 50 -4.05 -22.62 2.99
CA GLU A 50 -4.83 -21.50 3.56
C GLU A 50 -4.20 -20.65 4.68
N THR A 51 -2.88 -20.60 4.82
CA THR A 51 -2.22 -19.76 5.82
C THR A 51 -1.97 -18.35 5.28
N LEU A 52 -2.60 -17.36 5.91
CA LEU A 52 -2.35 -15.95 5.64
C LEU A 52 -0.94 -15.57 6.10
N ASP A 53 -0.16 -14.96 5.21
CA ASP A 53 1.11 -14.32 5.55
C ASP A 53 0.84 -12.95 6.17
N ASP A 54 0.52 -12.96 7.47
CA ASP A 54 0.20 -11.76 8.25
C ASP A 54 1.36 -10.76 8.25
N GLU A 55 2.61 -11.24 8.27
CA GLU A 55 3.79 -10.38 8.26
C GLU A 55 3.87 -9.59 6.95
N ASN A 56 3.68 -10.27 5.81
CA ASN A 56 3.66 -9.62 4.50
C ASN A 56 2.45 -8.67 4.36
N PHE A 57 1.29 -9.06 4.90
CA PHE A 57 0.12 -8.18 4.93
C PHE A 57 0.40 -6.88 5.70
N PHE A 58 0.98 -6.98 6.90
CA PHE A 58 1.33 -5.80 7.71
C PHE A 58 2.42 -4.94 7.07
N LYS A 59 3.40 -5.54 6.38
CA LYS A 59 4.41 -4.80 5.60
C LYS A 59 3.77 -3.94 4.51
N LEU A 60 2.77 -4.46 3.80
CA LEU A 60 2.13 -3.77 2.69
C LEU A 60 1.09 -2.74 3.14
N THR A 61 0.43 -2.94 4.29
CA THR A 61 -0.69 -2.10 4.73
C THR A 61 -0.35 -1.14 5.88
N GLY A 62 0.62 -1.47 6.73
CA GLY A 62 0.93 -0.73 7.95
C GLY A 62 1.56 0.65 7.73
N GLY A 63 2.12 0.89 6.54
CA GLY A 63 2.84 2.12 6.21
C GLY A 63 4.22 2.19 6.87
N TRP A 64 5.05 3.12 6.44
CA TRP A 64 6.29 3.46 7.16
C TRP A 64 5.92 4.22 8.44
N ASN A 65 5.86 3.50 9.56
CA ASN A 65 6.11 4.12 10.86
C ASN A 65 7.63 4.23 10.98
N GLY A 66 8.15 5.44 10.81
CA GLY A 66 9.55 5.75 11.15
C GLY A 66 9.78 5.61 12.65
#